data_AF-A0A2V8PEZ3-F1
#
_entry.id   AF-A0A2V8PEZ3-F1
#
_cell.length_a   1.000
_cell.length_b   1.000
_cell.length_c   1.000
_cell.angle_alpha   90.00
_cell.angle_beta   90.00
_cell.angle_gamma   90.00
#
_symmetry.space_group_name_H-M   'P 1'
#
loop_
_entity.id
_entity.type
_entity.pdbx_description
1 polymer ?
#
loop_
_entity_poly.entity_id
_entity_poly.type
_entity_poly.pdbx_seq_one_letter_code
_entity_poly.pdbx_strand_id
1 'polypeptide(L)'
;MLTFGRFKFFDGGDLTWNIENRLACPKNVVGVVDVYQVDHHGLDLSNNPAFVRALNPRVAIINDGPRKGGEARTFATLKSLNEIEAIYQLHRNVRTTDKDNTMSGYIANESELCQGNLIKISVDPTARSYTVSIPARQLTRSYRTR
;
A
#
# COMPACT_ATOMS: atom_id res chain seq x y z
N MET A 1 -2.16 -7.18 -11.66
CA MET A 1 -1.90 -8.30 -10.71
C MET A 1 -0.62 -9.01 -11.11
N LEU A 2 0.31 -9.14 -10.19
CA LEU A 2 1.52 -9.94 -10.32
C LEU A 2 1.43 -11.12 -9.34
N THR A 3 1.79 -12.32 -9.80
CA THR A 3 1.84 -13.51 -8.96
C THR A 3 3.19 -14.21 -9.09
N PHE A 4 3.76 -14.64 -7.97
CA PHE A 4 4.97 -15.47 -7.93
C PHE A 4 4.76 -16.60 -6.91
N GLY A 5 4.60 -17.84 -7.39
CA GLY A 5 4.14 -18.93 -6.53
C GLY A 5 2.79 -18.56 -5.87
N ARG A 6 2.75 -18.55 -4.54
CA ARG A 6 1.56 -18.11 -3.79
C ARG A 6 1.48 -16.61 -3.56
N PHE A 7 2.58 -15.87 -3.73
CA PHE A 7 2.63 -14.45 -3.47
C PHE A 7 1.83 -13.68 -4.51
N LYS A 8 0.98 -12.77 -4.06
CA LYS A 8 0.14 -11.91 -4.90
C LYS A 8 0.36 -10.44 -4.58
N PHE A 9 0.70 -9.68 -5.61
CA PHE A 9 0.85 -8.24 -5.57
C PHE A 9 -0.17 -7.58 -6.51
N PHE A 10 -1.04 -6.76 -5.94
CA PHE A 10 -1.93 -5.91 -6.72
C PHE A 10 -1.34 -4.52 -6.88
N ASP A 11 -1.22 -4.10 -8.14
CA ASP A 11 -0.93 -2.74 -8.58
C ASP A 11 -1.96 -2.43 -9.66
N GLY A 12 -2.89 -1.51 -9.36
CA GLY A 12 -3.88 -1.01 -10.31
C GLY A 12 -3.44 0.26 -11.01
N GLY A 13 -2.30 0.84 -10.65
CA GLY A 13 -1.95 2.20 -11.06
C GLY A 13 -2.99 3.20 -10.56
N ASP A 14 -3.49 4.07 -11.44
CA ASP A 14 -4.40 5.17 -11.09
C ASP A 14 -5.88 4.79 -11.26
N LEU A 15 -6.26 3.55 -10.89
CA LEU A 15 -7.68 3.15 -10.93
C LEU A 15 -8.52 4.08 -10.06
N THR A 16 -9.70 4.44 -10.57
CA THR A 16 -10.69 5.26 -9.87
C THR A 16 -11.83 4.37 -9.37
N TRP A 17 -12.62 4.86 -8.42
CA TRP A 17 -13.67 4.06 -7.77
C TRP A 17 -14.65 3.36 -8.71
N ASN A 18 -15.00 3.98 -9.85
CA ASN A 18 -15.92 3.37 -10.80
C ASN A 18 -15.32 2.10 -11.45
N ILE A 19 -13.99 2.01 -11.58
CA ILE A 19 -13.32 0.81 -12.09
C ILE A 19 -13.09 -0.18 -10.96
N GLU A 20 -12.61 0.27 -9.80
CA GLU A 20 -12.45 -0.56 -8.61
C GLU A 20 -13.74 -1.28 -8.21
N ASN A 21 -14.88 -0.60 -8.29
CA ASN A 21 -16.18 -1.20 -8.00
C ASN A 21 -16.51 -2.36 -8.95
N ARG A 22 -16.13 -2.28 -10.23
CA ARG A 22 -16.30 -3.38 -11.19
C ARG A 22 -15.42 -4.59 -10.86
N LEU A 23 -14.33 -4.37 -10.13
CA LEU A 23 -13.42 -5.42 -9.67
C LEU A 23 -13.89 -6.08 -8.35
N ALA A 24 -14.73 -5.39 -7.57
CA ALA A 24 -15.21 -5.84 -6.27
C ALA A 24 -16.66 -6.37 -6.28
N CYS A 25 -17.51 -5.87 -7.18
CA CYS A 25 -18.97 -6.06 -7.14
C CYS A 25 -19.53 -6.57 -8.48
N PRO A 26 -20.43 -7.56 -8.49
CA PRO A 26 -20.96 -8.30 -7.34
C PRO A 26 -20.01 -9.38 -6.81
N LYS A 27 -18.89 -9.61 -7.49
CA LYS A 27 -17.86 -10.58 -7.10
C LYS A 27 -16.51 -9.90 -7.04
N ASN A 28 -15.72 -10.26 -6.04
CA ASN A 28 -14.30 -9.91 -6.01
C ASN A 28 -13.56 -10.76 -7.06
N VAL A 29 -13.29 -10.17 -8.23
CA VAL A 29 -12.61 -10.86 -9.33
C VAL A 29 -11.09 -10.82 -9.21
N VAL A 30 -10.54 -9.94 -8.35
CA VAL A 30 -9.10 -9.85 -8.08
C VAL A 30 -8.68 -10.87 -7.02
N GLY A 31 -9.53 -11.10 -6.02
CA GLY A 31 -9.25 -11.95 -4.88
C GLY A 31 -8.44 -11.23 -3.79
N VAL A 32 -8.08 -11.97 -2.74
CA VAL A 32 -7.22 -11.46 -1.67
C VAL A 32 -5.75 -11.43 -2.11
N VAL A 33 -4.99 -10.47 -1.60
CA VAL A 33 -3.58 -10.26 -1.97
C VAL A 33 -2.67 -10.12 -0.74
N ASP A 34 -1.37 -10.30 -0.94
CA ASP A 34 -0.37 -10.09 0.10
C ASP A 34 0.00 -8.61 0.19
N VAL A 35 0.31 -8.01 -0.97
CA VAL A 35 0.70 -6.61 -1.08
C VAL A 35 -0.26 -5.87 -2.00
N TYR A 36 -0.68 -4.69 -1.56
CA TYR A 36 -1.42 -3.72 -2.35
C TYR A 36 -0.59 -2.46 -2.52
N GLN A 37 -0.22 -2.10 -3.76
CA GLN A 37 0.18 -0.73 -4.05
C GLN A 37 -1.10 0.09 -4.20
N VAL A 38 -1.25 1.03 -3.28
CA VAL A 38 -2.44 1.86 -3.13
C VAL A 38 -2.69 2.62 -4.43
N ASP A 39 -3.91 2.52 -4.94
CA ASP A 39 -4.23 3.04 -6.25
C ASP A 39 -4.17 4.57 -6.25
N HIS A 40 -3.70 5.11 -7.37
CA HIS A 40 -3.63 6.54 -7.63
C HIS A 40 -2.90 7.33 -6.54
N HIS A 41 -1.79 6.76 -6.06
CA HIS A 41 -0.97 7.33 -4.98
C HIS A 41 -1.72 7.48 -3.64
N GLY A 42 -2.95 6.98 -3.53
CA GLY A 42 -3.80 7.20 -2.36
C GLY A 42 -4.66 8.45 -2.39
N LEU A 43 -5.03 8.96 -3.58
CA LEU A 43 -6.07 9.99 -3.70
C LEU A 43 -7.46 9.42 -3.34
N ASP A 44 -8.34 10.29 -2.81
CA ASP A 44 -9.68 9.96 -2.33
C ASP A 44 -10.66 9.59 -3.44
N LEU A 45 -10.33 9.86 -4.71
CA LEU A 45 -11.10 9.42 -5.88
C LEU A 45 -10.87 7.93 -6.24
N SER A 46 -9.94 7.30 -5.52
CA SER A 46 -9.46 5.92 -5.63
C SER A 46 -9.49 5.25 -4.25
N ASN A 47 -9.18 3.96 -4.17
CA ASN A 47 -9.12 3.19 -2.92
C ASN A 47 -10.50 3.02 -2.26
N ASN A 48 -11.53 2.70 -3.05
CA ASN A 48 -12.88 2.44 -2.59
C ASN A 48 -12.85 1.45 -1.42
N PRO A 49 -13.45 1.76 -0.25
CA PRO A 49 -13.39 0.88 0.90
C PRO A 49 -13.90 -0.55 0.65
N ALA A 50 -14.88 -0.73 -0.24
CA ALA A 50 -15.35 -2.06 -0.62
C ALA A 50 -14.28 -2.84 -1.41
N PHE A 51 -13.58 -2.18 -2.33
CA PHE A 51 -12.51 -2.79 -3.10
C PHE A 51 -11.29 -3.08 -2.24
N VAL A 52 -10.84 -2.13 -1.42
CA VAL A 52 -9.71 -2.31 -0.51
C VAL A 52 -9.98 -3.43 0.50
N ARG A 53 -11.20 -3.52 1.05
CA ARG A 53 -11.62 -4.66 1.89
C ARG A 53 -11.66 -5.98 1.12
N ALA A 54 -12.06 -5.97 -0.14
CA ALA A 54 -12.07 -7.17 -0.98
C ALA A 54 -10.64 -7.67 -1.27
N LEU A 55 -9.69 -6.77 -1.54
CA LEU A 55 -8.26 -7.11 -1.64
C LEU A 55 -7.70 -7.67 -0.33
N ASN A 56 -8.20 -7.17 0.81
CA ASN A 56 -7.80 -7.58 2.16
C ASN A 56 -6.26 -7.73 2.33
N PRO A 57 -5.42 -6.76 1.92
CA PRO A 57 -3.97 -6.93 1.91
C PRO A 57 -3.37 -7.13 3.31
N ARG A 58 -2.22 -7.83 3.39
CA ARG A 58 -1.37 -7.82 4.60
C ARG A 58 -0.51 -6.57 4.68
N VAL A 59 -0.04 -6.07 3.53
CA VAL A 59 0.80 -4.87 3.44
C VAL A 59 0.25 -3.94 2.39
N ALA A 60 0.14 -2.66 2.72
CA ALA A 60 -0.15 -1.60 1.76
C ALA A 60 1.08 -0.69 1.56
N ILE A 61 1.35 -0.31 0.32
CA ILE A 61 2.38 0.66 -0.05
C ILE A 61 1.70 1.85 -0.71
N ILE A 62 1.79 3.02 -0.09
CA ILE A 62 1.36 4.28 -0.67
C ILE A 62 2.57 4.88 -1.39
N ASN A 63 2.53 4.92 -2.72
CA ASN A 63 3.56 5.52 -3.57
C ASN A 63 3.27 7.01 -3.82
N ASP A 64 2.96 7.74 -2.75
CA ASP A 64 2.67 9.17 -2.75
C ASP A 64 3.91 10.03 -2.98
N GLY A 65 3.66 11.28 -3.39
CA GLY A 65 4.62 12.37 -3.28
C GLY A 65 4.29 13.24 -2.06
N PRO A 66 5.19 14.15 -1.65
CA PRO A 66 4.99 14.92 -0.42
C PRO A 66 3.74 15.81 -0.45
N ARG A 67 3.19 16.10 -1.64
CA ARG A 67 1.96 16.90 -1.84
C ARG A 67 0.89 16.22 -2.70
N LYS A 68 1.06 14.96 -3.11
CA LYS A 68 0.12 14.22 -3.98
C LYS A 68 -0.09 12.82 -3.42
N GLY A 69 -1.34 12.43 -3.18
CA GLY A 69 -1.66 11.10 -2.65
C GLY A 69 -1.64 11.06 -1.13
N GLY A 70 -1.71 9.87 -0.54
CA GLY A 70 -1.70 9.68 0.91
C GLY A 70 -2.79 10.49 1.62
N GLU A 71 -3.99 10.54 1.05
CA GLU A 71 -5.09 11.35 1.59
C GLU A 71 -5.77 10.67 2.79
N ALA A 72 -6.36 11.48 3.67
CA ALA A 72 -6.85 11.03 4.97
C ALA A 72 -7.88 9.90 4.88
N ARG A 73 -8.77 9.92 3.88
CA ARG A 73 -9.79 8.88 3.72
C ARG A 73 -9.18 7.56 3.22
N THR A 74 -8.24 7.62 2.28
CA THR A 74 -7.47 6.43 1.88
C THR A 74 -6.76 5.83 3.10
N PHE A 75 -6.07 6.67 3.88
CA PHE A 75 -5.33 6.20 5.04
C PHE A 75 -6.24 5.60 6.13
N ALA A 76 -7.39 6.23 6.40
CA ALA A 76 -8.41 5.70 7.30
C ALA A 76 -8.99 4.36 6.81
N THR A 77 -9.19 4.21 5.50
CA THR A 77 -9.65 2.96 4.90
C THR A 77 -8.66 1.82 5.13
N LEU A 78 -7.37 2.07 4.90
CA LEU A 78 -6.30 1.09 5.15
C LEU A 78 -6.22 0.73 6.63
N LYS A 79 -6.28 1.72 7.55
CA LYS A 79 -6.28 1.49 9.00
C LYS A 79 -7.50 0.72 9.51
N SER A 80 -8.61 0.72 8.76
CA SER A 80 -9.83 -0.02 9.13
C SER A 80 -9.76 -1.52 8.84
N LEU A 81 -8.72 -1.99 8.14
CA LEU A 81 -8.55 -3.39 7.80
C LEU A 81 -8.00 -4.16 9.01
N ASN A 82 -8.67 -5.25 9.41
CA ASN A 82 -8.22 -6.06 10.55
C ASN A 82 -6.93 -6.85 10.26
N GLU A 83 -6.71 -7.24 9.00
CA GLU A 83 -5.61 -8.12 8.59
C GLU A 83 -4.36 -7.36 8.11
N ILE A 84 -4.40 -6.02 8.12
CA ILE A 84 -3.24 -5.23 7.66
C ILE A 84 -2.17 -5.22 8.76
N GLU A 85 -0.99 -5.70 8.40
CA GLU A 85 0.16 -5.77 9.31
C GLU A 85 1.02 -4.49 9.22
N ALA A 86 1.03 -3.82 8.06
CA ALA A 86 1.76 -2.57 7.87
C ALA A 86 1.26 -1.71 6.70
N ILE A 87 1.37 -0.40 6.88
CA ILE A 87 1.22 0.60 5.83
C ILE A 87 2.56 1.33 5.68
N TYR A 88 3.14 1.26 4.49
CA TYR A 88 4.35 1.99 4.13
C TYR A 88 3.99 3.19 3.26
N GLN A 89 4.75 4.28 3.37
CA GLN A 89 4.61 5.46 2.54
C GLN A 89 5.93 5.81 1.88
N LEU A 90 5.87 6.18 0.60
CA LEU A 90 7.04 6.64 -0.12
C LEU A 90 7.44 8.03 0.35
N HIS A 91 6.46 8.93 0.56
CA HIS A 91 6.69 10.25 1.13
C HIS A 91 5.75 10.51 2.30
N ARG A 92 6.19 11.34 3.24
CA ARG A 92 5.27 11.97 4.16
C ARG A 92 4.42 12.98 3.39
N ASN A 93 3.11 12.90 3.49
CA ASN A 93 2.23 13.93 2.95
C ASN A 93 2.23 15.15 3.89
N VAL A 94 2.79 16.27 3.41
CA VAL A 94 2.90 17.51 4.19
C VAL A 94 1.61 18.33 4.22
N ARG A 95 0.58 17.93 3.46
CA ARG A 95 -0.73 18.56 3.44
C ARG A 95 -1.72 17.92 4.43
N THR A 96 -1.39 16.76 4.99
CA THR A 96 -2.22 16.05 5.97
C THR A 96 -1.58 16.08 7.36
N THR A 97 -2.31 15.59 8.36
CA THR A 97 -1.80 15.56 9.75
C THR A 97 -1.04 14.27 10.04
N ASP A 98 -0.33 14.20 11.18
CA ASP A 98 0.38 12.99 11.60
C ASP A 98 -0.51 11.74 11.67
N LYS A 99 -1.79 11.90 12.02
CA LYS A 99 -2.73 10.78 12.11
C LYS A 99 -3.03 10.14 10.74
N ASP A 100 -2.83 10.92 9.68
CA ASP A 100 -3.11 10.58 8.28
C ASP A 100 -1.83 10.18 7.53
N ASN A 101 -0.74 9.99 8.27
CA ASN A 101 0.50 9.39 7.81
C ASN A 101 0.85 8.16 8.67
N THR A 102 1.72 7.31 8.17
CA THR A 102 2.27 6.16 8.88
C THR A 102 3.38 6.61 9.83
N MET A 103 3.87 5.69 10.66
CA MET A 103 4.91 5.99 11.64
C MET A 103 6.25 6.27 10.96
N SER A 104 7.10 7.09 11.60
CA SER A 104 8.31 7.66 10.98
C SER A 104 9.33 6.65 10.41
N GLY A 105 9.36 5.41 10.91
CA GLY A 105 10.21 4.36 10.35
C GLY A 105 9.69 3.74 9.04
N TYR A 106 8.39 3.88 8.75
CA TYR A 106 7.70 3.31 7.59
C TYR A 106 7.53 4.31 6.43
N ILE A 107 8.10 5.51 6.57
CA ILE A 107 8.13 6.55 5.55
C ILE A 107 9.54 6.61 4.94
N ALA A 108 9.67 6.36 3.64
CA ALA A 108 10.97 6.41 2.98
C ALA A 108 11.55 7.82 2.93
N ASN A 109 10.70 8.82 2.68
CA ASN A 109 11.08 10.23 2.54
C ASN A 109 10.21 11.13 3.43
N GLU A 110 10.77 11.57 4.57
CA GLU A 110 10.03 12.37 5.57
C GLU A 110 10.05 13.87 5.27
N SER A 111 11.18 14.36 4.74
CA SER A 111 11.32 15.73 4.30
C SER A 111 10.70 15.89 2.92
N GLU A 112 10.06 17.03 2.67
CA GLU A 112 9.59 17.41 1.34
C GLU A 112 10.75 17.54 0.34
N LEU A 113 11.85 18.19 0.76
CA LEU A 113 13.11 18.19 0.02
C LEU A 113 13.90 16.95 0.43
N CYS A 114 13.87 15.92 -0.40
CA CYS A 114 14.47 14.61 -0.10
C CYS A 114 15.37 14.10 -1.24
N GLN A 115 16.05 12.99 -0.97
CA GLN A 115 16.94 12.31 -1.93
C GLN A 115 16.20 11.26 -2.78
N GLY A 116 14.90 11.06 -2.58
CA GLY A 116 14.12 10.06 -3.31
C GLY A 116 14.47 8.62 -2.94
N ASN A 117 14.49 8.32 -1.63
CA ASN A 117 14.71 6.97 -1.12
C ASN A 117 13.59 6.01 -1.56
N LEU A 118 13.94 4.75 -1.76
CA LEU A 118 13.01 3.71 -2.20
C LEU A 118 12.41 2.90 -1.04
N ILE A 119 11.29 2.25 -1.34
CA ILE A 119 10.81 1.07 -0.62
C ILE A 119 11.08 -0.14 -1.51
N LYS A 120 11.73 -1.18 -0.97
CA LYS A 120 12.04 -2.41 -1.69
C LYS A 120 11.19 -3.55 -1.17
N ILE A 121 10.62 -4.34 -2.07
CA ILE A 121 10.02 -5.64 -1.76
C ILE A 121 10.90 -6.72 -2.36
N SER A 122 11.13 -7.80 -1.62
CA SER A 122 11.84 -9.00 -2.09
C SER A 122 11.06 -10.23 -1.66
N VAL A 123 10.67 -11.05 -2.64
CA VAL A 123 9.92 -12.29 -2.39
C VAL A 123 10.92 -13.42 -2.24
N ASP A 124 10.76 -14.24 -1.20
CA ASP A 124 11.58 -15.43 -1.02
C ASP A 124 11.39 -16.39 -2.20
N PRO A 125 12.42 -17.12 -2.68
CA PRO A 125 12.29 -18.04 -3.80
C PRO A 125 11.22 -19.13 -3.62
N THR A 126 10.89 -19.49 -2.37
CA THR A 126 9.80 -20.44 -2.08
C THR A 126 8.41 -19.80 -2.11
N ALA A 127 8.33 -18.48 -2.27
CA ALA A 127 7.13 -17.66 -2.20
C ALA A 127 6.33 -17.78 -0.89
N ARG A 128 6.93 -18.34 0.19
CA ARG A 128 6.26 -18.50 1.50
C ARG A 128 6.33 -17.23 2.36
N SER A 129 7.22 -16.32 2.02
CA SER A 129 7.39 -15.03 2.69
C SER A 129 7.92 -13.99 1.73
N TYR A 130 7.76 -12.73 2.12
CA TYR A 130 8.35 -11.58 1.43
C TYR A 130 8.85 -10.57 2.47
N THR A 131 9.86 -9.81 2.09
CA THR A 131 10.48 -8.79 2.92
C THR A 131 10.26 -7.43 2.32
N VAL A 132 9.82 -6.47 3.13
CA VAL A 132 9.74 -5.06 2.78
C VAL A 132 10.83 -4.32 3.54
N SER A 133 11.65 -3.55 2.82
CA SER A 133 12.72 -2.75 3.41
C SER A 133 12.72 -1.31 2.94
N ILE A 134 13.13 -0.42 3.84
CA ILE A 134 13.47 0.97 3.55
C ILE A 134 14.93 1.14 3.98
N PRO A 135 15.91 0.96 3.07
CA PRO A 135 17.33 1.00 3.42
C PRO A 135 17.74 2.30 4.11
N ALA A 136 17.24 3.44 3.64
CA ALA A 136 17.50 4.76 4.23
C ALA A 136 17.00 4.92 5.67
N ARG A 137 16.10 4.04 6.13
CA ARG A 137 15.58 4.00 7.50
C ARG A 137 16.10 2.82 8.31
N GLN A 138 16.98 2.00 7.71
CA GLN A 138 17.44 0.74 8.31
C GLN A 138 16.26 -0.17 8.72
N LEU A 139 15.10 0.00 8.08
CA LEU A 139 13.91 -0.79 8.33
C LEU A 139 13.92 -1.99 7.40
N THR A 140 13.81 -3.19 7.95
CA THR A 140 13.57 -4.43 7.22
C THR A 140 12.55 -5.25 8.00
N ARG A 141 11.46 -5.67 7.35
CA ARG A 141 10.44 -6.54 7.95
C ARG A 141 9.99 -7.63 6.99
N SER A 142 9.89 -8.85 7.50
CA SER A 142 9.40 -10.01 6.76
C SER A 142 7.96 -10.32 7.13
N TYR A 143 7.17 -10.69 6.13
CA TYR A 143 5.77 -11.06 6.23
C TYR A 143 5.58 -12.44 5.64
N ARG A 144 4.62 -13.20 6.16
CA ARG A 144 4.23 -14.47 5.55
C ARG A 144 3.29 -14.22 4.38
N THR A 145 3.55 -14.91 3.28
CA THR A 145 2.62 -15.02 2.15
C THR A 145 1.43 -15.88 2.56
N ARG A 146 0.24 -15.51 2.09
CA ARG A 146 -1.01 -16.27 2.32
C ARG A 146 -1.07 -17.60 1.56
#